data_AF-A0A8T3Z6A5-F1
#
_entry.id   AF-A0A8T3Z6A5-F1
#
_cell.length_a   1.000
_cell.length_b   1.000
_cell.length_c   1.000
_cell.angle_alpha   90.00
_cell.angle_beta   90.00
_cell.angle_gamma   90.00
#
_symmetry.space_group_name_H-M   'P 1'
#
loop_
_entity.id
_entity.type
_entity.pdbx_description
1 polymer ?
#
loop_
_entity_poly.entity_id
_entity_poly.type
_entity_poly.pdbx_seq_one_letter_code
_entity_poly.pdbx_strand_id
1 'polypeptide(L)'
;MDKIVTFSGLLREKGIPVSIRSTHTGAEVSKLINEDDPLFREALAAVYVKEQKQRESFNQLFDEFFGGVTADADDEGEDGTSPSPKKNVWSTKKSQKWTIHHQENNNKDSKARELSSDEVNYHPPLDDNKKTPDESELLSRDINTLTSFEPELFLLCQKMGKKIAMVRSRRQRQARIMRPD
;
A
#
# COMPACT_ATOMS: atom_id res chain seq x y z
N MET A 1 15.29 -10.46 -23.14
CA MET A 1 14.12 -9.56 -22.97
C MET A 1 12.81 -10.32 -23.08
N ASP A 2 12.65 -11.18 -24.09
CA ASP A 2 11.36 -11.85 -24.35
C ASP A 2 10.87 -12.73 -23.20
N LYS A 3 11.78 -13.45 -22.51
CA LYS A 3 11.45 -14.27 -21.33
C LYS A 3 10.78 -13.49 -20.19
N ILE A 4 11.24 -12.26 -19.93
CA ILE A 4 10.66 -11.42 -18.87
C ILE A 4 9.28 -10.90 -19.27
N VAL A 5 9.11 -10.56 -20.55
CA VAL A 5 7.81 -10.12 -21.07
C VAL A 5 6.79 -11.25 -20.98
N THR A 6 7.16 -12.48 -21.38
CA THR A 6 6.31 -13.66 -21.27
C THR A 6 5.99 -14.00 -19.81
N PHE A 7 6.99 -13.97 -18.93
CA PHE A 7 6.79 -14.18 -17.49
C PHE A 7 5.86 -13.13 -16.89
N SER A 8 6.02 -11.86 -17.27
CA SER A 8 5.14 -10.78 -16.82
C SER A 8 3.69 -10.94 -17.30
N GLY A 9 3.49 -11.58 -18.44
CA GLY A 9 2.16 -12.00 -18.92
C GLY A 9 1.56 -13.10 -18.05
N LEU A 10 2.34 -14.16 -17.79
CA LEU A 10 1.95 -15.28 -16.93
C LEU A 10 1.52 -14.82 -15.53
N LEU A 11 2.28 -13.89 -14.93
CA LEU A 11 1.95 -13.30 -13.63
C LEU A 11 0.57 -12.59 -13.65
N ARG A 12 0.23 -11.90 -14.74
CA ARG A 12 -1.07 -11.21 -14.87
C ARG A 12 -2.22 -12.21 -15.00
N GLU A 13 -2.02 -13.29 -15.76
CA GLU A 13 -3.03 -14.35 -15.91
C GLU A 13 -3.35 -15.04 -14.58
N LYS A 14 -2.33 -15.21 -13.73
CA LYS A 14 -2.47 -15.81 -12.40
C LYS A 14 -2.92 -14.83 -11.31
N GLY A 15 -3.24 -13.59 -11.70
CA GLY A 15 -3.84 -12.59 -10.81
C GLY A 15 -2.84 -11.72 -10.04
N ILE A 16 -1.54 -11.76 -10.36
CA ILE A 16 -0.55 -10.85 -9.79
C ILE A 16 -0.54 -9.55 -10.62
N PRO A 17 -0.82 -8.38 -10.00
CA PRO A 17 -0.98 -7.13 -10.73
C PRO A 17 0.36 -6.52 -11.16
N VAL A 18 0.83 -6.97 -12.33
CA VAL A 18 2.05 -6.48 -12.98
C VAL A 18 1.72 -5.34 -13.96
N SER A 19 2.36 -4.19 -13.79
CA SER A 19 2.25 -3.05 -14.71
C SER A 19 3.25 -3.15 -15.88
N ILE A 20 3.04 -2.37 -16.94
CA ILE A 20 4.00 -2.27 -18.05
C ILE A 20 5.35 -1.73 -17.57
N ARG A 21 5.35 -0.78 -16.62
CA ARG A 21 6.58 -0.22 -16.04
C ARG A 21 7.36 -1.28 -15.26
N SER A 22 6.69 -2.10 -14.47
CA SER A 22 7.36 -3.21 -13.77
C SER A 22 7.91 -4.26 -14.74
N THR A 23 7.27 -4.50 -15.88
CA THR A 23 7.86 -5.34 -16.94
C THR A 23 9.16 -4.72 -17.49
N HIS A 24 9.19 -3.40 -17.69
CA HIS A 24 10.41 -2.70 -18.10
C HIS A 24 11.51 -2.80 -17.04
N THR A 25 11.20 -2.53 -15.77
CA THR A 25 12.15 -2.65 -14.66
C THR A 25 12.65 -4.09 -14.50
N GLY A 26 11.78 -5.10 -14.65
CA GLY A 26 12.20 -6.50 -14.65
C GLY A 26 13.15 -6.83 -15.80
N ALA A 27 12.96 -6.21 -16.98
CA ALA A 27 13.90 -6.37 -18.10
C ALA A 27 15.25 -5.71 -17.80
N GLU A 28 15.29 -4.61 -17.05
CA GLU A 28 16.54 -4.02 -16.56
C GLU A 28 17.24 -4.92 -15.53
N VAL A 29 16.49 -5.53 -14.61
CA VAL A 29 17.02 -6.52 -13.65
C VAL A 29 17.71 -7.67 -14.39
N SER A 30 17.10 -8.19 -15.47
CA SER A 30 17.70 -9.25 -16.29
C SER A 30 18.98 -8.86 -17.05
N LYS A 31 19.30 -7.56 -17.13
CA LYS A 31 20.58 -7.08 -17.68
C LYS A 31 21.67 -6.95 -16.61
N LEU A 32 21.27 -6.79 -15.35
CA LEU A 32 22.15 -6.54 -14.22
C LEU A 32 22.52 -7.83 -13.47
N ILE A 33 21.58 -8.77 -13.38
CA ILE A 33 21.72 -10.01 -12.63
C ILE A 33 21.43 -11.17 -13.59
N ASN A 34 22.30 -12.17 -13.58
CA ASN A 34 22.16 -13.37 -14.40
C ASN A 34 21.05 -14.28 -13.87
N GLU A 35 20.41 -15.05 -14.75
CA GLU A 35 19.31 -15.97 -14.39
C GLU A 35 19.75 -17.04 -13.37
N ASP A 36 21.02 -17.43 -13.38
CA ASP A 36 21.60 -18.46 -12.50
C ASP A 36 21.92 -17.97 -11.08
N ASP A 37 21.85 -16.65 -10.84
CA ASP A 37 22.15 -16.08 -9.53
C ASP A 37 20.95 -16.30 -8.58
N PRO A 38 21.15 -16.84 -7.35
CA PRO A 38 20.07 -16.92 -6.35
C PRO A 38 19.40 -15.58 -6.05
N LEU A 39 20.10 -14.45 -6.27
CA LEU A 39 19.57 -13.10 -6.10
C LEU A 39 18.60 -12.68 -7.21
N PHE A 40 18.60 -13.35 -8.36
CA PHE A 40 17.73 -13.03 -9.49
C PHE A 40 16.25 -13.16 -9.13
N ARG A 41 15.91 -14.24 -8.43
CA ARG A 41 14.54 -14.47 -7.94
C ARG A 41 14.10 -13.39 -6.95
N GLU A 42 14.98 -13.02 -6.02
CA GLU A 42 14.68 -11.98 -5.02
C GLU A 42 14.52 -10.60 -5.68
N ALA A 43 15.40 -10.27 -6.62
CA ALA A 43 15.35 -9.01 -7.35
C ALA A 43 14.06 -8.88 -8.18
N LEU A 44 13.64 -9.94 -8.87
CA LEU A 44 12.37 -9.94 -9.59
C LEU A 44 11.17 -9.90 -8.64
N ALA A 45 11.24 -10.59 -7.50
CA ALA A 45 10.20 -10.51 -6.49
C ALA A 45 10.05 -9.07 -5.95
N ALA A 46 11.15 -8.35 -5.72
CA ALA A 46 11.10 -6.96 -5.29
C ALA A 46 10.44 -6.01 -6.32
N VAL A 47 10.52 -6.36 -7.61
CA VAL A 47 9.88 -5.59 -8.69
C VAL A 47 8.39 -5.92 -8.84
N TYR A 48 8.02 -7.19 -8.70
CA TYR A 48 6.67 -7.67 -9.04
C TYR A 48 5.74 -7.86 -7.83
N VAL A 49 6.28 -8.26 -6.67
CA VAL A 49 5.50 -8.58 -5.47
C VAL A 49 5.27 -7.30 -4.68
N LYS A 50 4.00 -6.85 -4.63
CA LYS A 50 3.59 -5.68 -3.84
C LYS A 50 3.02 -6.06 -2.48
N GLU A 51 2.47 -7.26 -2.38
CA GLU A 51 1.86 -7.79 -1.17
C GLU A 51 2.51 -9.11 -0.78
N GLN A 52 2.72 -9.31 0.53
CA GLN A 52 3.33 -10.55 1.05
C GLN A 52 2.56 -11.81 0.63
N LYS A 53 1.22 -11.72 0.49
CA LYS A 53 0.36 -12.84 0.07
C LYS A 53 0.67 -13.34 -1.33
N GLN A 54 1.17 -12.46 -2.20
CA GLN A 54 1.52 -12.79 -3.59
C GLN A 54 2.88 -13.48 -3.69
N ARG A 55 3.67 -13.48 -2.60
CA ARG A 55 5.03 -13.99 -2.61
C ARG A 55 5.09 -15.50 -2.86
N GLU A 56 4.19 -16.26 -2.24
CA GLU A 56 4.13 -17.71 -2.40
C GLU A 56 3.75 -18.09 -3.83
N SER A 57 2.70 -17.48 -4.38
CA SER A 57 2.28 -17.69 -5.77
C SER A 57 3.34 -17.23 -6.77
N PHE A 58 4.05 -16.13 -6.49
CA PHE A 58 5.16 -15.68 -7.31
C PHE A 58 6.29 -16.70 -7.35
N ASN A 59 6.74 -17.19 -6.19
CA ASN A 59 7.83 -18.16 -6.12
C ASN A 59 7.46 -19.44 -6.90
N GLN A 60 6.24 -19.95 -6.73
CA GLN A 60 5.76 -21.12 -7.48
C GLN A 60 5.79 -20.90 -9.00
N LEU A 61 5.31 -19.73 -9.47
CA LEU A 61 5.31 -19.40 -10.89
C LEU A 61 6.72 -19.16 -11.43
N PHE A 62 7.60 -18.61 -10.60
CA PHE A 62 9.00 -18.42 -10.94
C PHE A 62 9.69 -19.78 -11.11
N ASP A 63 9.51 -20.69 -10.16
CA ASP A 63 10.08 -22.03 -10.22
C ASP A 63 9.46 -22.84 -11.37
N GLU A 64 8.16 -22.67 -11.68
CA GLU A 64 7.52 -23.29 -12.85
C GLU A 64 8.06 -22.76 -14.19
N PHE A 65 8.33 -21.45 -14.28
CA PHE A 65 8.74 -20.80 -15.53
C PHE A 65 10.25 -20.85 -15.79
N PHE A 66 11.06 -20.72 -14.74
CA PHE A 66 12.52 -20.70 -14.80
C PHE A 66 13.18 -21.97 -14.28
N GLY A 67 12.55 -22.68 -13.34
CA GLY A 67 13.09 -23.85 -12.64
C GLY A 67 13.02 -25.16 -13.43
N GLY A 68 13.27 -25.10 -14.73
CA GLY A 68 13.49 -26.30 -15.55
C GLY A 68 14.77 -27.04 -15.10
N VAL A 69 14.63 -27.92 -14.10
CA VAL A 69 15.61 -28.86 -13.53
C VAL A 69 16.72 -28.23 -12.67
N THR A 70 16.41 -27.99 -11.40
CA THR A 70 17.27 -28.37 -10.27
C THR A 70 16.39 -28.76 -9.08
N ALA A 71 15.87 -29.99 -9.12
CA ALA A 71 15.75 -30.74 -7.88
C ALA A 71 17.17 -31.07 -7.42
N ASP A 72 17.42 -30.91 -6.12
CA ASP A 72 18.60 -31.30 -5.33
C ASP A 72 19.52 -30.14 -4.91
N ALA A 73 19.22 -29.64 -3.71
CA ALA A 73 20.21 -29.28 -2.69
C ALA A 73 19.53 -29.41 -1.31
N ASP A 74 19.55 -30.65 -0.82
CA ASP A 74 19.68 -31.08 0.58
C ASP A 74 19.31 -30.09 1.70
N ASP A 75 18.26 -30.43 2.44
CA ASP A 75 18.26 -30.29 3.90
C ASP A 75 17.63 -31.56 4.51
N GLU A 76 18.41 -32.66 4.48
CA GLU A 76 18.16 -33.80 5.35
C GLU A 76 18.69 -33.48 6.76
N GLY A 77 17.76 -33.17 7.65
CA GLY A 77 17.93 -33.22 9.10
C GLY A 77 16.80 -34.04 9.69
N GLU A 78 16.88 -35.36 9.53
CA GLU A 78 16.00 -36.37 10.11
C GLU A 78 16.13 -36.40 11.65
N ASP A 79 15.01 -36.30 12.38
CA ASP A 79 14.78 -37.17 13.55
C ASP A 79 13.28 -37.33 13.84
N GLY A 80 12.78 -38.54 13.57
CA GLY A 80 12.14 -39.35 14.62
C GLY A 80 10.68 -39.08 15.04
N THR A 81 9.82 -39.97 14.56
CA THR A 81 8.71 -40.62 15.32
C THR A 81 7.29 -40.04 15.22
N SER A 82 6.46 -40.83 14.52
CA SER A 82 4.99 -41.02 14.43
C SER A 82 4.08 -40.60 15.61
N PRO A 83 2.74 -40.75 15.51
CA PRO A 83 1.77 -40.47 14.44
C PRO A 83 0.67 -39.49 14.93
N SER A 84 -0.17 -39.00 14.01
CA SER A 84 -1.28 -38.04 14.24
C SER A 84 -2.15 -38.28 15.50
N PRO A 85 -2.74 -37.22 16.10
CA PRO A 85 -4.18 -37.03 15.85
C PRO A 85 -4.66 -35.57 15.78
N LYS A 86 -5.84 -35.42 15.17
CA LYS A 86 -6.67 -34.21 15.07
C LYS A 86 -6.86 -33.52 16.43
N LYS A 87 -6.65 -32.20 16.50
CA LYS A 87 -7.35 -31.28 17.43
C LYS A 87 -7.17 -29.80 17.04
N ASN A 88 -8.27 -29.22 16.59
CA ASN A 88 -8.71 -27.85 16.79
C ASN A 88 -8.14 -27.14 18.03
N VAL A 89 -7.38 -26.05 17.83
CA VAL A 89 -7.06 -25.08 18.87
C VAL A 89 -7.19 -23.66 18.32
N TRP A 90 -8.28 -23.00 18.71
CA TRP A 90 -8.37 -21.55 18.79
C TRP A 90 -7.27 -21.07 19.74
N SER A 91 -6.18 -20.55 19.19
CA SER A 91 -5.12 -19.91 19.99
C SER A 91 -5.43 -18.43 20.10
N THR A 92 -5.97 -18.03 21.25
CA THR A 92 -6.09 -16.64 21.70
C THR A 92 -4.73 -15.94 21.56
N LYS A 93 -4.65 -14.96 20.66
CA LYS A 93 -3.49 -14.08 20.50
C LYS A 93 -3.21 -13.36 21.83
N LYS A 94 -2.18 -13.79 22.56
CA LYS A 94 -1.59 -13.01 23.65
C LYS A 94 -0.95 -11.76 23.03
N SER A 95 -1.54 -10.60 23.27
CA SER A 95 -0.96 -9.30 22.93
C SER A 95 0.34 -9.12 23.72
N GLN A 96 1.49 -9.34 23.08
CA GLN A 96 2.79 -8.96 23.61
C GLN A 96 2.84 -7.43 23.64
N LYS A 97 2.73 -6.85 24.85
CA LYS A 97 2.79 -5.41 25.09
C LYS A 97 4.25 -5.02 25.18
N TRP A 98 4.79 -4.41 24.12
CA TRP A 98 6.14 -3.86 24.13
C TRP A 98 6.15 -2.56 24.94
N THR A 99 7.01 -2.49 25.96
CA THR A 99 7.28 -1.27 26.72
C THR A 99 8.64 -0.73 26.31
N ILE A 100 8.65 0.44 25.67
CA ILE A 100 9.87 1.15 25.29
C ILE A 100 10.38 1.88 26.54
N HIS A 101 11.56 1.49 27.03
CA HIS A 101 12.27 2.25 28.05
C HIS A 101 13.21 3.24 27.37
N HIS A 102 12.92 4.54 27.51
CA HIS A 102 13.86 5.58 27.11
C HIS A 102 14.99 5.65 28.14
N GLN A 103 16.20 5.25 27.73
CA GLN A 103 17.41 5.51 28.48
C GLN A 103 18.04 6.79 27.92
N GLU A 104 17.91 7.90 28.64
CA GLU A 104 18.60 9.14 28.30
C GLU A 104 20.09 8.98 28.61
N ASN A 105 20.87 8.63 27.59
CA ASN A 105 22.31 8.66 27.68
C ASN A 105 22.75 10.13 27.57
N ASN A 106 23.34 10.67 28.63
CA ASN A 106 23.70 12.09 28.79
C ASN A 106 24.95 12.48 27.97
N ASN A 107 25.10 11.90 26.77
CA ASN A 107 26.24 12.10 25.90
C ASN A 107 25.95 13.25 24.93
N LYS A 108 26.44 14.44 25.29
CA LYS A 108 26.24 15.70 24.54
C LYS A 108 26.87 15.72 23.15
N ASP A 109 27.67 14.71 22.80
CA ASP A 109 28.42 14.64 21.53
C ASP A 109 27.61 14.10 20.34
N SER A 110 26.35 13.72 20.55
CA SER A 110 25.47 13.20 19.49
C SER A 110 24.33 14.14 19.11
N LYS A 111 24.30 15.37 19.65
CA LYS A 111 23.22 16.31 19.37
C LYS A 111 23.40 16.89 17.97
N ALA A 112 22.50 16.53 17.05
CA ALA A 112 22.41 17.14 15.72
C ALA A 112 22.39 18.67 15.85
N ARG A 113 23.14 19.37 14.98
CA ARG A 113 23.18 20.83 14.94
C ARG A 113 21.77 21.37 14.74
N GLU A 114 21.32 22.20 15.68
CA GLU A 114 20.02 22.87 15.63
C GLU A 114 20.07 23.88 14.48
N LEU A 115 19.50 23.51 13.33
CA LEU A 115 19.29 24.44 12.23
C LEU A 115 18.17 25.39 12.63
N SER A 116 18.45 26.70 12.63
CA SER A 116 17.42 27.72 12.73
C SER A 116 16.40 27.51 11.61
N SER A 117 15.11 27.47 11.97
CA SER A 117 13.97 27.19 11.09
C SER A 117 13.86 28.08 9.85
N ASP A 118 14.61 29.18 9.82
CA ASP A 118 14.47 30.24 8.84
C ASP A 118 15.50 30.15 7.70
N GLU A 119 16.46 29.21 7.76
CA GLU A 119 17.60 29.18 6.83
C GLU A 119 17.28 28.49 5.48
N VAL A 120 16.27 27.62 5.41
CA VAL A 120 15.85 27.00 4.16
C VAL A 120 14.34 26.77 4.11
N ASN A 121 13.63 27.66 3.40
CA ASN A 121 12.22 27.45 3.09
C ASN A 121 12.11 26.47 1.91
N TYR A 122 11.99 25.17 2.22
CA TYR A 122 11.83 24.11 1.22
C TYR A 122 10.44 24.07 0.57
N HIS A 123 9.52 24.98 0.93
CA HIS A 123 8.24 25.04 0.23
C HIS A 123 8.42 25.71 -1.13
N PRO A 124 7.96 25.07 -2.23
CA PRO A 124 7.81 25.79 -3.48
C PRO A 124 6.91 27.01 -3.23
N PRO A 125 7.16 28.16 -3.89
CA PRO A 125 6.28 29.32 -3.78
C PRO A 125 4.86 28.86 -4.08
N LEU A 126 4.01 28.86 -3.07
CA LEU A 126 2.59 28.64 -3.29
C LEU A 126 2.13 29.91 -4.00
N ASP A 127 1.76 29.80 -5.27
CA ASP A 127 0.99 30.85 -5.90
C ASP A 127 -0.23 31.07 -5.02
N ASP A 128 -0.27 32.20 -4.33
CA ASP A 128 -1.46 32.69 -3.66
C ASP A 128 -2.52 32.83 -4.76
N ASN A 129 -3.31 31.78 -4.97
CA ASN A 129 -4.51 31.83 -5.78
C ASN A 129 -5.49 32.73 -5.02
N LYS A 130 -5.34 34.06 -5.19
CA LYS A 130 -6.01 35.12 -4.42
C LYS A 130 -7.53 35.21 -4.61
N LYS A 131 -8.15 34.26 -5.32
CA LYS A 131 -9.60 34.19 -5.46
C LYS A 131 -10.06 32.75 -5.37
N THR A 132 -10.43 32.33 -4.17
CA THR A 132 -11.39 31.24 -4.02
C THR A 132 -12.67 31.68 -4.75
N PRO A 133 -13.15 30.94 -5.75
CA PRO A 133 -14.41 31.22 -6.43
C PRO A 133 -15.55 31.15 -5.42
N ASP A 134 -16.56 31.98 -5.67
CA ASP A 134 -17.71 32.06 -4.77
C ASP A 134 -18.50 30.74 -4.75
N GLU A 135 -19.06 30.37 -3.60
CA GLU A 135 -19.81 29.11 -3.44
C GLU A 135 -21.03 29.06 -4.37
N SER A 136 -21.62 30.22 -4.69
CA SER A 136 -22.76 30.33 -5.59
C SER A 136 -22.38 30.02 -7.05
N GLU A 137 -21.20 30.48 -7.47
CA GLU A 137 -20.66 30.23 -8.79
C GLU A 137 -20.32 28.74 -8.96
N LEU A 138 -19.68 28.14 -7.95
CA LEU A 138 -19.37 26.70 -7.92
C LEU A 138 -20.62 25.81 -8.04
N LEU A 139 -21.73 26.20 -7.41
CA LEU A 139 -23.00 25.46 -7.49
C LEU A 139 -23.73 25.62 -8.82
N SER A 140 -23.45 26.69 -9.56
CA SER A 140 -24.10 26.99 -10.85
C SER A 140 -23.45 26.26 -12.03
N ARG A 141 -22.28 25.65 -11.85
CA ARG A 141 -21.55 24.93 -12.90
C ARG A 141 -22.20 23.58 -13.21
N ASP A 142 -22.18 23.20 -14.48
CA ASP A 142 -22.66 21.88 -14.92
C ASP A 142 -21.63 20.81 -14.55
N ILE A 143 -22.08 19.79 -13.82
CA ILE A 143 -21.25 18.68 -13.36
C ILE A 143 -20.61 17.90 -14.53
N ASN A 144 -21.25 17.91 -15.71
CA ASN A 144 -20.74 17.21 -16.90
C ASN A 144 -19.53 17.91 -17.53
N THR A 145 -19.25 19.15 -17.13
CA THR A 145 -18.11 19.94 -17.62
C THR A 145 -16.86 19.78 -16.75
N LEU A 146 -16.95 19.05 -15.63
CA LEU A 146 -15.82 18.79 -14.73
C LEU A 146 -14.89 17.71 -15.31
N THR A 147 -13.90 18.14 -16.08
CA THR A 147 -12.87 17.26 -16.68
C THR A 147 -11.69 16.99 -15.75
N SER A 148 -11.57 17.72 -14.64
CA SER A 148 -10.47 17.64 -13.69
C SER A 148 -10.95 17.73 -12.24
N PHE A 149 -10.11 17.32 -11.31
CA PHE A 149 -10.42 17.40 -9.88
C PHE A 149 -10.26 18.84 -9.37
N GLU A 150 -11.39 19.44 -8.99
CA GLU A 150 -11.42 20.76 -8.35
C GLU A 150 -11.59 20.62 -6.82
N PRO A 151 -10.57 20.98 -6.02
CA PRO A 151 -10.61 20.79 -4.56
C PRO A 151 -11.67 21.66 -3.87
N GLU A 152 -11.98 22.83 -4.40
CA GLU A 152 -12.94 23.77 -3.82
C GLU A 152 -14.38 23.25 -3.96
N LEU A 153 -14.72 22.70 -5.13
CA LEU A 153 -16.01 22.07 -5.36
C LEU A 153 -16.19 20.84 -4.46
N PHE A 154 -15.14 20.05 -4.28
CA PHE A 154 -15.15 18.92 -3.36
C PHE A 154 -15.44 19.34 -1.91
N LEU A 155 -14.79 20.40 -1.42
CA LEU A 155 -15.03 20.95 -0.10
C LEU A 155 -16.48 21.46 0.06
N LEU A 156 -17.01 22.11 -0.97
CA LEU A 156 -18.40 22.58 -0.98
C LEU A 156 -19.40 21.41 -0.91
N CYS A 157 -19.17 20.37 -1.70
CA CYS A 157 -19.95 19.12 -1.64
C CYS A 157 -19.93 18.49 -0.25
N GLN A 158 -18.76 18.44 0.39
CA GLN A 158 -18.62 17.93 1.76
C GLN A 158 -19.40 18.77 2.78
N LYS A 159 -19.35 20.10 2.67
CA LYS A 159 -20.09 21.05 3.52
C LYS A 159 -21.60 20.85 3.37
N MET A 160 -22.08 20.71 2.14
CA MET A 160 -23.50 20.45 1.85
C MET A 160 -23.95 19.08 2.37
N GLY A 161 -23.15 18.03 2.18
CA GLY A 161 -23.42 16.70 2.73
C GLY A 161 -23.59 16.71 4.25
N LYS A 162 -22.70 17.41 4.98
CA LYS A 162 -22.80 17.59 6.44
C LYS A 162 -24.09 18.32 6.85
N LYS A 163 -24.45 19.40 6.14
CA LYS A 163 -25.71 20.14 6.41
C LYS A 163 -26.93 19.24 6.21
N ILE A 164 -26.99 18.50 5.09
CA ILE A 164 -28.10 17.58 4.80
C ILE A 164 -28.21 16.49 5.87
N ALA A 165 -27.10 15.89 6.27
CA ALA A 165 -27.07 14.87 7.32
C ALA A 165 -27.60 15.42 8.66
N MET A 166 -27.17 16.61 9.05
CA MET A 166 -27.62 17.26 10.29
C MET A 166 -29.12 17.58 10.26
N VAL A 167 -29.63 18.12 9.14
CA VAL A 167 -31.06 18.38 8.95
C VAL A 167 -31.88 17.10 9.01
N ARG A 168 -31.44 16.02 8.34
CA ARG A 168 -32.11 14.71 8.38
C ARG A 168 -32.15 14.14 9.80
N SER A 169 -31.04 14.20 10.52
CA SER A 169 -30.96 13.76 11.92
C SER A 169 -31.95 14.52 12.81
N ARG A 170 -32.03 15.85 12.66
CA ARG A 170 -33.00 16.68 13.40
C ARG A 170 -34.45 16.28 13.09
N ARG A 171 -34.79 16.09 11.82
CA ARG A 171 -36.15 15.65 11.40
C ARG A 171 -36.51 14.28 11.99
N GLN A 172 -35.59 13.33 11.97
CA GLN A 172 -35.80 12.00 12.56
C GLN A 172 -36.06 12.08 14.06
N ARG A 173 -35.31 12.90 14.80
CA ARG A 173 -35.55 13.11 16.24
C ARG A 173 -36.92 13.72 16.50
N GLN A 174 -37.32 14.73 15.73
CA GLN A 174 -38.65 15.35 15.85
C GLN A 174 -39.78 14.37 15.53
N ALA A 175 -39.64 13.57 14.47
CA ALA A 175 -40.61 12.55 14.11
C ALA A 175 -40.75 11.47 15.19
N ARG A 176 -39.66 11.14 15.91
CA ARG A 176 -39.70 10.19 17.03
C ARG A 176 -40.41 10.75 18.26
N ILE A 177 -40.31 12.05 18.50
CA ILE A 177 -40.99 12.75 19.61
C ILE A 177 -42.50 12.89 19.35
N MET A 178 -42.90 13.04 18.08
CA MET A 178 -44.31 13.25 17.70
C MET A 178 -45.12 11.97 17.50
N ARG A 179 -44.59 10.79 17.87
CA ARG A 179 -45.39 9.55 17.90
C ARG A 179 -46.13 9.50 19.24
N PRO A 180 -47.48 9.52 19.27
CA PRO A 180 -48.22 9.14 20.46
C PRO A 180 -48.06 7.63 20.69
N ASP A 181 -47.97 7.23 21.96
CA ASP A 181 -47.91 5.82 22.40
C ASP A 181 -49.12 5.00 21.92
#